data_AF-A0A9W6P7F7-F1
#
_entry.id   AF-A0A9W6P7F7-F1
#
_cell.length_a   1.000
_cell.length_b   1.000
_cell.length_c   1.000
_cell.angle_alpha   90.00
_cell.angle_beta   90.00
_cell.angle_gamma   90.00
#
_symmetry.space_group_name_H-M   'P 1'
#
loop_
_entity.id
_entity.type
_entity.pdbx_description
1 polymer ?
#
loop_
_entity_poly.entity_id
_entity_poly.type
_entity_poly.pdbx_seq_one_letter_code
_entity_poly.pdbx_strand_id
1 'polypeptide(L)'
;MGSEADPGFLASLGGSATPLSVLRLLSVAMAGVIPLITGVMVVVIGVEFAFTPIAIALPAVGLGAVAAAFLLRPAPLDTDLTPGAAGHQAVLRANSTTLVRLALCEAAVMLGLVGAFLGEMSLTPLLAGAVISLLGMAMVALPTRSTIEEYRERLESRGATSYLWNGLTDPDRPRAGDEVPGQ
;
A
#
# COMPACT_ATOMS: atom_id res chain seq x y z
N MET A 1 -9.18 -2.40 -22.42
CA MET A 1 -7.79 -1.91 -22.36
C MET A 1 -7.01 -2.80 -21.41
N GLY A 2 -5.92 -3.39 -21.89
CA GLY A 2 -5.04 -4.23 -21.07
C GLY A 2 -4.00 -3.39 -20.30
N SER A 3 -3.04 -4.07 -19.68
CA SER A 3 -1.90 -3.45 -18.96
C SER A 3 -1.04 -2.52 -19.83
N GLU A 4 -1.27 -2.50 -21.15
CA GLU A 4 -0.65 -1.60 -22.13
C GLU A 4 -1.05 -0.14 -21.96
N ALA A 5 -2.20 0.14 -21.32
CA ALA A 5 -2.66 1.50 -21.04
C ALA A 5 -1.99 2.14 -19.80
N ASP A 6 -1.09 1.43 -19.11
CA ASP A 6 -0.36 1.97 -17.96
C ASP A 6 0.78 2.90 -18.43
N PRO A 7 0.75 4.20 -18.12
CA PRO A 7 1.84 5.14 -18.46
C PRO A 7 3.14 4.85 -17.69
N GLY A 8 3.10 3.94 -16.70
CA GLY A 8 4.20 3.61 -15.81
C GLY A 8 4.11 4.36 -14.48
N PHE A 9 4.80 3.82 -13.47
CA PHE A 9 4.67 4.29 -12.09
C PHE A 9 5.02 5.77 -11.93
N LEU A 10 6.19 6.20 -12.44
CA LEU A 10 6.64 7.59 -12.30
C LEU A 10 5.78 8.57 -13.12
N ALA A 11 5.40 8.20 -14.35
CA ALA A 11 4.56 9.05 -15.19
C ALA A 11 3.17 9.26 -14.58
N SER A 12 2.62 8.24 -13.90
CA SER A 12 1.31 8.35 -13.23
C SER A 12 1.31 9.27 -12.00
N LEU A 13 2.47 9.61 -11.42
CA LEU A 13 2.56 10.58 -10.34
C LEU A 13 2.42 12.04 -10.84
N GLY A 14 2.57 12.27 -12.15
CA GLY A 14 2.67 13.59 -12.76
C GLY A 14 1.37 14.27 -13.18
N GLY A 15 0.18 13.68 -12.93
CA GLY A 15 -1.09 14.39 -13.11
C GLY A 15 -2.21 13.72 -13.91
N SER A 16 -2.22 12.39 -14.07
CA SER A 16 -3.43 11.71 -14.58
C SER A 16 -4.49 11.61 -13.48
N ALA A 17 -5.76 11.86 -13.80
CA ALA A 17 -6.89 11.74 -12.86
C ALA A 17 -7.48 10.31 -12.85
N THR A 18 -6.65 9.28 -12.95
CA THR A 18 -7.07 7.87 -12.97
C THR A 18 -7.11 7.27 -11.55
N PRO A 19 -7.97 6.28 -11.27
CA PRO A 19 -7.93 5.57 -9.99
C PRO A 19 -6.55 4.99 -9.65
N LEU A 20 -5.80 4.52 -10.65
CA LEU A 20 -4.45 3.98 -10.47
C LEU A 20 -3.43 5.04 -10.03
N SER A 21 -3.45 6.22 -10.64
CA SER A 21 -2.55 7.32 -10.27
C SER A 21 -2.84 7.82 -8.86
N VAL A 22 -4.12 7.91 -8.48
CA VAL A 22 -4.53 8.23 -7.10
C VAL A 22 -3.98 7.20 -6.13
N LEU A 23 -4.14 5.90 -6.41
CA LEU A 23 -3.63 4.83 -5.56
C LEU A 23 -2.10 4.88 -5.42
N ARG A 24 -1.38 5.11 -6.53
CA ARG A 24 0.08 5.27 -6.53
C ARG A 24 0.52 6.50 -5.74
N LEU A 25 -0.16 7.62 -5.93
CA LEU A 25 0.11 8.86 -5.21
C LEU A 25 -0.12 8.67 -3.70
N LEU A 26 -1.22 8.03 -3.31
CA LEU A 26 -1.49 7.69 -1.91
C LEU A 26 -0.40 6.77 -1.34
N SER A 27 0.04 5.77 -2.11
CA SER A 27 1.12 4.86 -1.68
C SER A 27 2.44 5.60 -1.46
N VAL A 28 2.78 6.53 -2.37
CA VAL A 28 3.98 7.37 -2.24
C VAL A 28 3.85 8.35 -1.08
N ALA A 29 2.66 8.94 -0.88
CA ALA A 29 2.41 9.83 0.25
C ALA A 29 2.58 9.10 1.59
N MET A 30 2.02 7.89 1.72
CA MET A 30 2.19 7.01 2.89
C MET A 30 3.68 6.69 3.12
N ALA A 31 4.40 6.26 2.09
CA ALA A 31 5.85 6.04 2.18
C ALA A 31 6.63 7.30 2.58
N GLY A 32 6.20 8.47 2.10
CA GLY A 32 6.80 9.78 2.39
C GLY A 32 6.61 10.25 3.83
N VAL A 33 5.60 9.74 4.56
CA VAL A 33 5.42 10.03 5.99
C VAL A 33 6.58 9.48 6.83
N ILE A 34 7.19 8.36 6.42
CA ILE A 34 8.29 7.72 7.16
C ILE A 34 9.52 8.64 7.32
N PRO A 35 10.12 9.19 6.25
CA PRO A 35 11.23 10.13 6.39
C PRO A 35 10.80 11.43 7.05
N LEU A 36 9.55 11.87 6.88
CA LEU A 36 9.02 13.06 7.56
C LEU A 36 9.04 12.87 9.09
N ILE A 37 8.44 11.78 9.60
CA ILE A 37 8.44 11.46 11.04
C ILE A 37 9.87 11.31 11.55
N THR A 38 10.73 10.62 10.80
CA THR A 38 12.14 10.44 11.17
C THR A 38 12.86 11.77 11.28
N GLY A 39 12.67 12.68 10.31
CA GLY A 39 13.25 14.02 10.34
C GLY A 39 12.74 14.86 11.50
N VAL A 40 11.44 14.81 11.79
CA VAL A 40 10.84 15.49 12.95
C VAL A 40 11.46 14.99 14.25
N MET A 41 11.61 13.68 14.43
CA MET A 41 12.23 13.10 15.63
C MET A 41 13.67 13.58 15.82
N VAL A 42 14.46 13.63 14.73
CA VAL A 42 15.86 14.08 14.78
C VAL A 42 15.95 15.58 15.11
N VAL A 43 15.17 16.42 14.43
CA VAL A 43 15.31 17.89 14.53
C VAL A 43 14.62 18.44 15.79
N VAL A 44 13.47 17.90 16.17
CA VAL A 44 12.64 18.48 17.24
C VAL A 44 12.95 17.88 18.60
N ILE A 45 13.18 16.56 18.68
CA ILE A 45 13.30 15.87 19.97
C ILE A 45 14.77 15.78 20.42
N GLY A 46 15.74 15.79 19.51
CA GLY A 46 17.15 15.71 19.88
C GLY A 46 17.52 14.34 20.44
N VAL A 47 17.34 13.31 19.62
CA VAL A 47 17.52 11.89 19.98
C VAL A 47 18.97 11.43 19.80
N GLU A 48 19.42 10.53 20.68
CA GLU A 48 20.77 9.95 20.62
C GLU A 48 20.77 8.54 20.00
N PHE A 49 21.92 8.14 19.46
CA PHE A 49 22.14 6.77 19.00
C PHE A 49 22.55 5.90 20.18
N ALA A 50 21.63 5.05 20.63
CA ALA A 50 21.90 4.09 21.69
C ALA A 50 21.41 2.70 21.23
N PHE A 51 22.23 1.68 21.48
CA PHE A 51 21.84 0.30 21.21
C PHE A 51 21.31 -0.31 22.50
N THR A 52 20.00 -0.58 22.54
CA THR A 52 19.34 -1.28 23.64
C THR A 52 18.68 -2.56 23.12
N PRO A 53 18.47 -3.59 23.95
CA PRO A 53 17.75 -4.80 23.51
C PRO A 53 16.34 -4.50 22.98
N ILE A 54 15.66 -3.50 23.57
CA ILE A 54 14.37 -2.97 23.10
C ILE A 54 14.48 -2.37 21.69
N ALA A 55 15.63 -1.79 21.35
CA ALA A 55 15.87 -1.20 20.03
C ALA A 55 15.75 -2.21 18.88
N ILE A 56 15.89 -3.51 19.16
CA ILE A 56 15.83 -4.59 18.16
C ILE A 56 14.52 -5.38 18.29
N ALA A 57 14.03 -5.60 19.51
CA ALA A 57 12.87 -6.45 19.76
C ALA A 57 11.57 -5.90 19.14
N LEU A 58 11.29 -4.59 19.26
CA LEU A 58 10.06 -4.00 18.70
C LEU A 58 10.06 -3.95 17.17
N PRO A 59 11.15 -3.49 16.50
CA PRO A 59 11.22 -3.56 15.05
C PRO A 59 11.14 -4.99 14.49
N ALA A 60 11.62 -6.00 15.23
CA ALA A 60 11.48 -7.40 14.83
C ALA A 60 10.02 -7.87 14.79
N VAL A 61 9.14 -7.35 15.66
CA VAL A 61 7.69 -7.60 15.54
C VAL A 61 7.14 -6.97 14.25
N GLY A 62 7.69 -5.82 13.86
CA GLY A 62 7.40 -5.18 12.57
C GLY A 62 7.73 -6.05 11.35
N LEU A 63 8.79 -6.86 11.40
CA LEU A 63 9.08 -7.84 10.35
C LEU A 63 7.95 -8.86 10.18
N GLY A 64 7.32 -9.28 11.28
CA GLY A 64 6.15 -10.16 11.24
C GLY A 64 4.96 -9.53 10.51
N ALA A 65 4.71 -8.24 10.74
CA ALA A 65 3.66 -7.50 10.03
C ALA A 65 3.97 -7.36 8.52
N VAL A 66 5.22 -7.04 8.17
CA VAL A 66 5.66 -7.02 6.76
C VAL A 66 5.53 -8.40 6.13
N ALA A 67 5.92 -9.47 6.83
CA ALA A 67 5.77 -10.85 6.34
C ALA A 67 4.29 -11.20 6.09
N ALA A 68 3.38 -10.75 6.96
CA ALA A 68 1.94 -10.91 6.73
C ALA A 68 1.45 -10.18 5.47
N ALA A 69 2.03 -9.02 5.12
CA ALA A 69 1.71 -8.29 3.90
C ALA A 69 2.01 -9.10 2.62
N PHE A 70 3.09 -9.92 2.63
CA PHE A 70 3.41 -10.84 1.52
C PHE A 70 2.39 -11.96 1.33
N LEU A 71 1.69 -12.35 2.39
CA LEU A 71 0.67 -13.41 2.33
C LEU A 71 -0.69 -12.89 1.88
N LEU A 72 -0.93 -11.59 2.00
CA LEU A 72 -2.21 -10.99 1.67
C LEU A 72 -2.40 -10.94 0.16
N ARG A 73 -3.45 -11.59 -0.36
CA ARG A 73 -3.81 -11.58 -1.79
C ARG A 73 -5.30 -11.29 -1.95
N PRO A 74 -5.73 -10.63 -3.03
CA PRO A 74 -7.14 -10.37 -3.25
C PRO A 74 -7.89 -11.69 -3.45
N ALA A 75 -9.08 -11.80 -2.88
CA ALA A 75 -9.91 -12.99 -3.01
C ALA A 75 -10.46 -13.12 -4.45
N PRO A 76 -10.50 -14.33 -5.04
CA PRO A 76 -11.05 -14.55 -6.38
C PRO A 76 -12.48 -14.04 -6.53
N LEU A 77 -12.84 -13.51 -7.71
CA LEU A 77 -14.19 -13.06 -8.01
C LEU A 77 -15.15 -14.24 -8.17
N ASP A 78 -16.42 -13.97 -7.93
CA ASP A 78 -17.50 -14.90 -8.23
C ASP A 78 -17.85 -14.84 -9.72
N THR A 79 -18.26 -15.97 -10.29
CA THR A 79 -18.48 -16.13 -11.73
C THR A 79 -19.75 -15.45 -12.23
N ASP A 80 -20.70 -15.18 -11.34
CA ASP A 80 -22.06 -14.78 -11.70
C ASP A 80 -22.25 -13.25 -11.71
N LEU A 81 -21.15 -12.50 -11.65
CA LEU A 81 -21.15 -11.05 -11.62
C LEU A 81 -21.34 -10.46 -13.02
N THR A 82 -22.18 -9.42 -13.12
CA THR A 82 -22.25 -8.60 -14.34
C THR A 82 -20.91 -7.89 -14.59
N PRO A 83 -20.56 -7.53 -15.84
CA PRO A 83 -19.27 -6.89 -16.13
C PRO A 83 -19.00 -5.62 -15.31
N GLY A 84 -20.03 -4.80 -15.08
CA GLY A 84 -19.92 -3.59 -14.23
C GLY A 84 -19.64 -3.92 -12.77
N ALA A 85 -20.36 -4.89 -12.21
CA ALA A 85 -20.18 -5.35 -10.82
C ALA A 85 -18.81 -6.03 -10.62
N ALA A 86 -18.38 -6.86 -11.58
CA ALA A 86 -17.07 -7.51 -11.57
C ALA A 86 -15.95 -6.48 -11.56
N GLY A 87 -16.01 -5.49 -12.45
CA GLY A 87 -15.03 -4.39 -12.50
C GLY A 87 -15.01 -3.53 -11.23
N HIS A 88 -16.16 -3.35 -10.57
CA HIS A 88 -16.23 -2.59 -9.31
C HIS A 88 -15.61 -3.36 -8.16
N GLN A 89 -16.01 -4.63 -7.98
CA GLN A 89 -15.45 -5.49 -6.94
C GLN A 89 -13.95 -5.73 -7.13
N ALA A 90 -13.48 -5.87 -8.38
CA ALA A 90 -12.07 -6.04 -8.68
C ALA A 90 -11.24 -4.86 -8.15
N VAL A 91 -11.65 -3.63 -8.48
CA VAL A 91 -10.96 -2.41 -8.02
C VAL A 91 -11.04 -2.26 -6.50
N LEU A 92 -12.21 -2.50 -5.91
CA LEU A 92 -12.38 -2.40 -4.46
C LEU A 92 -11.47 -3.39 -3.71
N ARG A 93 -11.41 -4.65 -4.15
CA ARG A 93 -10.55 -5.69 -3.55
C ARG A 93 -9.07 -5.38 -3.75
N ALA A 94 -8.68 -4.90 -4.94
CA ALA A 94 -7.30 -4.51 -5.22
C ALA A 94 -6.85 -3.31 -4.35
N ASN A 95 -7.69 -2.28 -4.24
CA ASN A 95 -7.43 -1.11 -3.40
C ASN A 95 -7.35 -1.48 -1.92
N SER A 96 -8.34 -2.22 -1.41
CA SER A 96 -8.35 -2.70 -0.02
C SER A 96 -7.10 -3.51 0.31
N THR A 97 -6.74 -4.48 -0.55
CA THR A 97 -5.53 -5.29 -0.37
C THR A 97 -4.27 -4.42 -0.33
N THR A 98 -4.17 -3.44 -1.23
CA THR A 98 -3.01 -2.53 -1.30
C THR A 98 -2.90 -1.67 -0.05
N LEU A 99 -4.00 -1.07 0.41
CA LEU A 99 -4.03 -0.26 1.62
C LEU A 99 -3.67 -1.07 2.87
N VAL A 100 -4.16 -2.30 2.99
CA VAL A 100 -3.81 -3.18 4.11
C VAL A 100 -2.33 -3.57 4.05
N ARG A 101 -1.77 -3.87 2.87
CA ARG A 101 -0.33 -4.13 2.72
C ARG A 101 0.51 -2.92 3.13
N LEU A 102 0.11 -1.71 2.74
CA LEU A 102 0.79 -0.47 3.16
C LEU A 102 0.74 -0.31 4.68
N ALA A 103 -0.43 -0.44 5.30
CA ALA A 103 -0.59 -0.32 6.74
C ALA A 103 0.22 -1.37 7.51
N LEU A 104 0.29 -2.61 7.01
CA LEU A 104 1.12 -3.66 7.59
C LEU A 104 2.62 -3.34 7.49
N CYS A 105 3.06 -2.69 6.40
CA CYS A 105 4.44 -2.22 6.29
C CYS A 105 4.72 -1.07 7.27
N GLU A 106 3.80 -0.11 7.40
CA GLU A 106 3.93 1.02 8.34
C GLU A 106 3.98 0.59 9.80
N ALA A 107 3.36 -0.53 10.15
CA ALA A 107 3.39 -1.06 11.51
C ALA A 107 4.84 -1.18 12.04
N ALA A 108 5.81 -1.51 11.18
CA ALA A 108 7.21 -1.60 11.58
C ALA A 108 7.80 -0.25 12.02
N VAL A 109 7.52 0.85 11.30
CA VAL A 109 8.00 2.18 11.70
C VAL A 109 7.26 2.67 12.94
N MET A 110 5.96 2.36 13.09
CA MET A 110 5.19 2.75 14.27
C MET A 110 5.70 2.05 15.53
N LEU A 111 6.05 0.76 15.44
CA LEU A 111 6.68 0.03 16.54
C LEU A 111 8.09 0.56 16.84
N GLY A 112 8.86 0.92 15.80
CA GLY A 112 10.14 1.59 15.96
C GLY A 112 10.02 2.94 16.68
N LEU A 113 9.01 3.73 16.33
CA LEU A 113 8.71 5.01 16.98
C LEU A 113 8.36 4.83 18.45
N VAL A 114 7.49 3.87 18.78
CA VAL A 114 7.18 3.53 20.18
C VAL A 114 8.44 3.08 20.92
N GLY A 115 9.27 2.24 20.29
CA GLY A 115 10.55 1.80 20.83
C GLY A 115 11.51 2.95 21.12
N ALA A 116 11.52 4.00 20.29
CA ALA A 116 12.34 5.19 20.51
C ALA A 116 11.96 5.92 21.79
N PHE A 117 10.66 6.04 22.08
CA PHE A 117 10.19 6.66 23.32
C PHE A 117 10.45 5.81 24.56
N LEU A 118 10.39 4.48 24.45
CA LEU A 118 10.64 3.58 25.58
C LEU A 118 12.12 3.41 25.91
N GLY A 119 12.99 3.49 24.90
CA GLY A 119 14.44 3.32 25.04
C GLY A 119 15.19 4.62 25.25
N GLU A 120 14.78 5.44 26.22
CA GLU A 120 15.48 6.68 26.62
C GLU A 120 15.68 7.69 25.47
N MET A 121 14.67 7.83 24.59
CA MET A 121 14.75 8.71 23.40
C MET A 121 15.84 8.29 22.40
N SER A 122 16.05 6.99 22.22
CA SER A 122 17.00 6.49 21.22
C SER A 122 16.41 6.46 19.81
N LEU A 123 17.20 6.91 18.81
CA LEU A 123 16.80 6.91 17.40
C LEU A 123 16.88 5.52 16.73
N THR A 124 17.69 4.61 17.27
CA THR A 124 17.98 3.29 16.69
C THR A 124 16.73 2.46 16.35
N PRO A 125 15.73 2.25 17.25
CA PRO A 125 14.53 1.49 16.92
C PRO A 125 13.69 2.12 15.82
N LEU A 126 13.61 3.47 15.78
CA LEU A 126 12.88 4.18 14.74
C LEU A 126 13.52 3.93 13.38
N LEU A 127 14.85 4.04 13.28
CA LEU A 127 15.57 3.78 12.03
C LEU A 127 15.43 2.33 11.57
N ALA A 128 15.54 1.38 12.49
CA ALA A 128 15.32 -0.03 12.18
C ALA A 128 13.90 -0.26 11.62
N GLY A 129 12.88 0.28 12.29
CA GLY A 129 11.48 0.22 11.84
C GLY A 129 11.25 0.92 10.50
N ALA A 130 11.87 2.08 10.29
CA ALA A 130 11.79 2.85 9.05
C ALA A 130 12.40 2.09 7.87
N VAL A 131 13.58 1.49 8.05
CA VAL A 131 14.22 0.66 7.03
C VAL A 131 13.35 -0.55 6.68
N ILE A 132 12.84 -1.27 7.69
CA ILE A 132 11.96 -2.42 7.48
C ILE A 132 10.69 -2.00 6.72
N SER A 133 10.05 -0.91 7.12
CA SER A 133 8.83 -0.40 6.49
C SER A 133 9.06 0.01 5.04
N LEU A 134 10.10 0.80 4.75
CA LEU A 134 10.42 1.27 3.40
C LEU A 134 10.78 0.13 2.46
N LEU A 135 11.61 -0.82 2.91
CA LEU A 135 11.94 -2.00 2.13
C LEU A 135 10.70 -2.87 1.91
N GLY A 136 9.88 -3.08 2.94
CA GLY A 136 8.61 -3.79 2.83
C GLY A 136 7.69 -3.16 1.79
N MET A 137 7.47 -1.84 1.87
CA MET A 137 6.65 -1.11 0.91
C MET A 137 7.16 -1.27 -0.52
N ALA A 138 8.46 -1.06 -0.73
CA ALA A 138 9.11 -1.17 -2.03
C ALA A 138 8.95 -2.57 -2.64
N MET A 139 9.01 -3.63 -1.81
CA MET A 139 8.91 -5.01 -2.28
C MET A 139 7.48 -5.50 -2.50
N VAL A 140 6.51 -5.12 -1.65
CA VAL A 140 5.20 -5.80 -1.62
C VAL A 140 3.98 -4.88 -1.72
N ALA A 141 4.10 -3.64 -1.26
CA ALA A 141 2.94 -2.76 -1.09
C ALA A 141 2.74 -1.80 -2.26
N LEU A 142 3.79 -1.47 -3.02
CA LEU A 142 3.66 -0.54 -4.14
C LEU A 142 2.80 -1.14 -5.28
N PRO A 143 1.79 -0.40 -5.77
CA PRO A 143 0.93 -0.82 -6.88
C PRO A 143 1.65 -0.64 -8.22
N THR A 144 2.68 -1.45 -8.43
CA THR A 144 3.40 -1.55 -9.71
C THR A 144 2.59 -2.33 -10.73
N ARG A 145 2.94 -2.22 -12.01
CA ARG A 145 2.30 -3.00 -13.08
C ARG A 145 2.30 -4.50 -12.78
N SER A 146 3.42 -5.03 -12.28
CA SER A 146 3.55 -6.45 -11.92
C SER A 146 2.59 -6.86 -10.81
N THR A 147 2.47 -6.05 -9.75
CA THR A 147 1.56 -6.30 -8.63
C THR A 147 0.10 -6.30 -9.08
N ILE A 148 -0.29 -5.33 -9.94
CA ILE A 148 -1.66 -5.25 -10.46
C ILE A 148 -1.97 -6.42 -11.40
N GLU A 149 -0.99 -6.89 -12.17
CA GLU A 149 -1.16 -8.07 -13.01
C GLU A 149 -1.34 -9.35 -12.18
N GLU A 150 -0.54 -9.52 -11.12
CA GLU A 150 -0.72 -10.61 -10.16
C GLU A 150 -2.12 -10.57 -9.52
N TYR A 151 -2.62 -9.37 -9.19
CA TYR A 151 -3.98 -9.20 -8.68
C TYR A 151 -5.03 -9.59 -9.70
N ARG A 152 -4.87 -9.20 -10.98
CA ARG A 152 -5.77 -9.61 -12.06
C ARG A 152 -5.84 -11.13 -12.15
N GLU A 153 -4.69 -11.80 -12.29
CA GLU A 153 -4.61 -13.25 -12.38
C GLU A 153 -5.26 -13.94 -11.17
N ARG A 154 -5.06 -13.39 -9.97
CA ARG A 154 -5.65 -13.94 -8.75
C ARG A 154 -7.17 -13.76 -8.71
N LEU A 155 -7.67 -12.59 -9.08
CA LEU A 155 -9.10 -12.29 -9.15
C LEU A 155 -9.81 -13.18 -10.17
N GLU A 156 -9.14 -13.47 -11.29
CA GLU A 156 -9.66 -14.27 -12.40
C GLU A 156 -9.44 -15.80 -12.22
N SER A 157 -8.79 -16.23 -11.13
CA SER A 157 -8.44 -17.63 -10.89
C SER A 157 -9.63 -18.61 -10.79
N ARG A 158 -10.86 -18.11 -10.65
CA ARG A 158 -12.11 -18.89 -10.69
C ARG A 158 -12.84 -18.85 -12.04
N GLY A 159 -12.24 -18.26 -13.08
CA GLY A 159 -12.82 -18.16 -14.43
C GLY A 159 -13.71 -16.94 -14.67
N ALA A 160 -13.80 -16.01 -13.72
CA ALA A 160 -14.48 -14.73 -13.90
C ALA A 160 -13.55 -13.71 -14.57
N THR A 161 -14.07 -12.82 -15.42
CA THR A 161 -13.30 -11.69 -15.98
C THR A 161 -13.35 -10.51 -15.01
N SER A 162 -12.19 -10.00 -14.59
CA SER A 162 -12.13 -8.98 -13.55
C SER A 162 -12.37 -7.56 -14.04
N TYR A 163 -12.08 -7.28 -15.32
CA TYR A 163 -12.05 -5.92 -15.89
C TYR A 163 -11.21 -4.93 -15.06
N LEU A 164 -10.22 -5.43 -14.28
CA LEU A 164 -9.47 -4.65 -13.31
C LEU A 164 -8.73 -3.46 -13.96
N TRP A 165 -8.00 -3.73 -15.05
CA TRP A 165 -7.25 -2.70 -15.77
C TRP A 165 -8.16 -1.59 -16.29
N ASN A 166 -9.29 -1.95 -16.92
CA ASN A 166 -10.27 -0.96 -17.37
C ASN A 166 -10.72 -0.07 -16.21
N GLY A 167 -11.05 -0.70 -15.07
CA GLY A 167 -11.50 0.03 -13.89
C GLY A 167 -10.45 0.93 -13.24
N LEU A 168 -9.16 0.67 -13.44
CA LEU A 168 -8.05 1.41 -12.86
C LEU A 168 -7.53 2.53 -13.77
N THR A 169 -7.69 2.39 -15.09
CA THR A 169 -7.20 3.36 -16.09
C THR A 169 -8.30 4.29 -16.61
N ASP A 170 -9.57 3.98 -16.39
CA ASP A 170 -10.69 4.81 -16.84
C ASP A 170 -10.87 6.05 -15.92
N PRO A 171 -10.65 7.28 -16.44
CA PRO A 171 -10.80 8.52 -15.66
C PRO A 171 -12.27 8.90 -15.42
N ASP A 172 -13.20 8.44 -16.26
CA ASP A 172 -14.62 8.82 -16.23
C ASP A 172 -15.47 7.81 -15.47
N ARG A 173 -14.83 6.88 -14.76
CA ARG A 173 -15.53 5.88 -13.97
C ARG A 173 -16.37 6.59 -12.88
N PRO A 174 -17.69 6.32 -12.80
CA PRO A 174 -18.53 6.86 -11.75
C PRO A 174 -17.95 6.51 -10.38
N ARG A 175 -17.75 7.50 -9.52
CA ARG A 175 -17.33 7.25 -8.14
C ARG A 175 -18.49 6.56 -7.45
N ALA A 176 -18.21 5.76 -6.41
CA ALA A 176 -19.21 4.97 -5.68
C ALA A 176 -20.28 5.79 -4.91
N GLY A 177 -20.51 7.05 -5.30
CA GLY A 177 -21.61 7.92 -4.85
C GLY A 177 -22.24 8.75 -5.98
N ASP A 178 -21.87 8.53 -7.24
CA ASP A 178 -22.47 9.20 -8.41
C ASP A 178 -23.67 8.43 -9.00
N GLU A 179 -24.06 7.30 -8.39
CA GLU A 179 -25.33 6.65 -8.70
C GLU A 179 -26.48 7.54 -8.24
N VAL A 180 -27.05 8.29 -9.18
CA VAL A 180 -28.33 8.98 -9.01
C VAL A 180 -29.37 7.92 -8.64
N PRO A 181 -30.00 8.00 -7.46
CA PRO A 181 -31.09 7.11 -7.13
C PRO A 181 -32.27 7.40 -8.09
N GLY A 182 -32.51 6.49 -9.02
CA GLY A 182 -33.70 6.48 -9.88
C GLY A 182 -33.43 6.80 -11.35
N GLN A 183 -33.04 5.77 -12.10
CA GLN A 183 -33.56 5.48 -13.44
C GLN A 183 -33.72 3.97 -13.60
#